data_AF-A0A522XHP3-F1
#
_entry.id   AF-A0A522XHP3-F1
#
_cell.length_a   1.000
_cell.length_b   1.000
_cell.length_c   1.000
_cell.angle_alpha   90.00
_cell.angle_beta   90.00
_cell.angle_gamma   90.00
#
_symmetry.space_group_name_H-M   'P 1'
#
loop_
_entity.id
_entity.type
_entity.pdbx_description
1 polymer ?
#
loop_
_entity_poly.entity_id
_entity_poly.type
_entity_poly.pdbx_seq_one_letter_code
_entity_poly.pdbx_strand_id
1 'polypeptide(L)'
;MQWMTRQGFIGAIAACWGLLMLLVPGLAWADDAPTSTTTPDLGISEITDSGAISSEKVSQFANAYIGIVDLISGRSEELQQAETAEEYNQLEQELEAAAIEIIQQTGLTPPEYLQLLTLADTDTEFSERVATQIQDIEE
;
A
#
# COMPACT_ATOMS: atom_id res chain seq x y z
N MET A 1 6.26 28.14 -13.15
CA MET A 1 7.20 27.90 -12.04
C MET A 1 6.44 27.89 -10.72
N GLN A 2 6.11 26.72 -10.18
CA GLN A 2 6.16 26.44 -8.74
C GLN A 2 5.80 24.96 -8.49
N TRP A 3 6.81 24.12 -8.63
CA TRP A 3 6.81 22.79 -8.02
C TRP A 3 7.17 22.98 -6.55
N MET A 4 6.16 23.25 -5.73
CA MET A 4 6.21 23.26 -4.26
C MET A 4 4.90 22.55 -3.88
N THR A 5 4.85 21.29 -3.45
CA THR A 5 5.57 20.74 -2.31
C THR A 5 5.43 19.20 -2.35
N ARG A 6 6.39 18.48 -2.97
CA ARG A 6 6.44 16.99 -2.99
C ARG A 6 6.95 16.40 -1.65
N GLN A 7 6.73 17.07 -0.53
CA GLN A 7 7.49 16.81 0.71
C GLN A 7 6.64 16.76 2.00
N GLY A 8 5.34 16.47 1.87
CA GLY A 8 4.43 16.41 3.03
C GLY A 8 3.51 15.18 3.13
N PHE A 9 3.29 14.43 2.04
CA PHE A 9 2.23 13.40 2.04
C PHE A 9 2.68 11.99 2.46
N ILE A 10 3.96 11.64 2.29
CA ILE A 10 4.46 10.30 2.66
C ILE A 10 4.87 10.22 4.14
N GLY A 11 5.14 11.36 4.78
CA GLY A 11 5.68 11.43 6.15
C GLY A 11 4.68 11.18 7.28
N ALA A 12 3.36 11.19 7.02
CA ALA A 12 2.36 11.11 8.09
C ALA A 12 1.96 9.68 8.46
N ILE A 13 2.13 8.69 7.57
CA ILE A 13 1.71 7.30 7.85
C ILE A 13 2.82 6.52 8.58
N ALA A 14 4.10 6.89 8.39
CA ALA A 14 5.22 6.29 9.12
C ALA A 14 5.27 6.64 10.62
N ALA A 15 4.56 7.68 11.06
CA ALA A 15 4.63 8.18 12.44
C ALA A 15 3.78 7.38 13.44
N CYS A 16 2.86 6.50 12.99
CA CYS A 16 2.00 5.74 13.90
C CYS A 16 2.51 4.32 14.22
N TRP A 17 3.54 3.81 13.54
CA TRP A 17 4.11 2.48 13.82
C TRP A 17 5.47 2.50 14.51
N GLY A 18 6.18 3.62 14.52
CA GLY A 18 7.51 3.73 15.12
C GLY A 18 7.54 3.67 16.66
N LEU A 19 6.41 3.87 17.34
CA LEU A 19 6.38 4.02 18.80
C LEU A 19 6.07 2.71 19.56
N LEU A 20 5.77 1.60 18.88
CA LEU A 20 5.48 0.29 19.51
C LEU A 20 6.70 -0.68 19.49
N MET A 21 7.82 -0.32 18.84
CA MET A 21 8.97 -1.21 18.63
C MET A 21 10.15 -0.99 19.60
N LEU A 22 9.93 -0.32 20.73
CA LEU A 22 11.01 0.01 21.70
C LEU A 22 10.98 -0.84 22.98
N LEU A 23 10.27 -1.97 22.98
CA LEU A 23 10.13 -2.81 24.17
C LEU A 23 10.33 -4.32 23.95
N VAL A 24 11.41 -4.71 23.27
CA VAL A 24 11.94 -6.08 23.45
C VAL A 24 13.46 -6.03 23.68
N PRO A 25 13.91 -5.94 24.94
CA PRO A 25 15.31 -6.16 25.26
C PRO A 25 15.59 -7.67 25.28
N GLY A 26 16.50 -8.10 24.41
CA GLY A 26 17.42 -9.22 24.64
C GLY A 26 16.84 -10.62 24.87
N LEU A 27 17.01 -11.48 23.88
CA LEU A 27 17.31 -12.89 24.18
C LEU A 27 18.50 -13.33 23.33
N ALA A 28 19.63 -13.48 24.01
CA ALA A 28 20.82 -14.15 23.52
C ALA A 28 20.65 -15.68 23.63
N TRP A 29 21.45 -16.39 22.82
CA TRP A 29 21.68 -17.85 22.73
C TRP A 29 20.89 -18.50 21.59
N ALA A 30 21.50 -18.67 20.41
CA ALA A 30 22.43 -19.75 20.04
C ALA A 30 21.71 -21.09 19.82
N ASP A 31 21.59 -21.50 18.56
CA ASP A 31 21.96 -22.85 18.11
C ASP A 31 22.16 -22.83 16.59
N ASP A 32 23.34 -23.26 16.16
CA ASP A 32 23.73 -23.45 14.77
C ASP A 32 23.07 -24.74 14.27
N ALA A 33 21.93 -24.61 13.62
CA ALA A 33 21.33 -25.68 12.84
C ALA A 33 21.05 -25.13 11.44
N PRO A 34 21.70 -25.63 10.38
CA PRO A 34 21.27 -25.37 9.01
C PRO A 34 19.99 -26.17 8.76
N THR A 35 18.89 -25.75 9.39
CA THR A 35 17.56 -26.05 8.89
C THR A 35 17.44 -25.25 7.60
N SER A 36 17.64 -25.94 6.48
CA SER A 36 17.10 -25.49 5.20
C SER A 36 15.59 -25.39 5.39
N THR A 37 15.15 -24.23 5.89
CA THR A 37 13.78 -23.80 5.82
C THR A 37 13.56 -23.55 4.34
N THR A 38 13.06 -24.56 3.64
CA THR A 38 12.27 -24.34 2.45
C THR A 38 11.11 -23.47 2.90
N THR A 39 11.30 -22.15 2.82
CA THR A 39 10.21 -21.19 2.80
C THR A 39 9.21 -21.75 1.81
N PRO A 40 7.94 -21.95 2.19
CA PRO A 40 6.94 -22.30 1.19
C PRO A 40 6.98 -21.17 0.16
N ASP A 41 7.47 -21.50 -1.03
CA ASP A 41 7.34 -20.67 -2.21
C ASP A 41 5.84 -20.59 -2.47
N LEU A 42 5.21 -19.53 -1.95
CA LEU A 42 3.79 -19.28 -2.11
C LEU A 42 3.45 -18.90 -3.57
N GLY A 43 4.39 -19.06 -4.51
CA GLY A 43 4.23 -18.67 -5.91
C GLY A 43 4.03 -17.17 -6.11
N ILE A 44 4.20 -16.36 -5.05
CA ILE A 44 4.11 -14.91 -5.10
C ILE A 44 5.45 -14.43 -5.66
N SER A 45 5.53 -14.32 -6.99
CA SER A 45 6.69 -13.74 -7.64
C SER A 45 6.80 -12.28 -7.19
N GLU A 46 7.82 -11.98 -6.41
CA GLU A 46 8.08 -10.63 -5.90
C GLU A 46 8.39 -9.69 -7.07
N ILE A 47 7.59 -8.63 -7.22
CA ILE A 47 7.79 -7.64 -8.27
C ILE A 47 8.91 -6.68 -7.83
N THR A 48 10.14 -7.00 -8.22
CA THR A 48 11.35 -6.21 -7.86
C THR A 48 11.93 -5.43 -9.02
N ASP A 49 11.49 -5.69 -10.26
CA ASP A 49 11.98 -5.01 -11.46
C ASP A 49 10.84 -4.26 -12.16
N SER A 50 10.88 -2.94 -12.05
CA SER A 50 9.94 -2.00 -12.66
C SER A 50 9.89 -2.07 -14.19
N GLY A 51 11.00 -2.43 -14.83
CA GLY A 51 11.09 -2.57 -16.28
C GLY A 51 10.31 -3.77 -16.82
N ALA A 52 10.10 -4.79 -15.99
CA ALA A 52 9.32 -5.99 -16.34
C ALA A 52 7.80 -5.78 -16.19
N ILE A 53 7.36 -4.67 -15.60
CA ILE A 53 5.94 -4.40 -15.36
C ILE A 53 5.27 -3.90 -16.64
N SER A 54 4.26 -4.65 -17.09
CA SER A 54 3.46 -4.31 -18.26
C SER A 54 2.70 -3.00 -18.07
N SER A 55 2.43 -2.29 -19.17
CA SER A 55 1.59 -1.09 -19.13
C SER A 55 0.21 -1.38 -18.55
N GLU A 56 -0.35 -2.57 -18.82
CA GLU A 56 -1.63 -2.98 -18.25
C GLU A 56 -1.59 -3.04 -16.72
N LYS A 57 -0.55 -3.63 -16.11
CA LYS A 57 -0.39 -3.65 -14.65
C LYS A 57 -0.23 -2.26 -14.05
N VAL A 58 0.44 -1.34 -14.76
CA VAL A 58 0.52 0.08 -14.38
C VAL A 58 -0.87 0.71 -14.37
N SER A 59 -1.66 0.50 -15.43
CA SER A 59 -3.03 1.00 -15.52
C SER A 59 -3.94 0.42 -14.43
N GLN A 60 -3.87 -0.89 -14.18
CA GLN A 60 -4.66 -1.55 -13.14
C GLN A 60 -4.33 -1.01 -11.74
N PHE A 61 -3.04 -0.77 -11.46
CA PHE A 61 -2.59 -0.16 -10.21
C PHE A 61 -3.06 1.28 -10.07
N ALA A 62 -2.89 2.11 -11.11
CA ALA A 62 -3.32 3.50 -11.09
C ALA A 62 -4.83 3.63 -10.85
N ASN A 63 -5.66 2.81 -11.52
CA ASN A 63 -7.10 2.78 -11.29
C ASN A 63 -7.46 2.35 -9.86
N ALA A 64 -6.80 1.32 -9.33
CA ALA A 64 -7.06 0.87 -7.96
C ALA A 64 -6.65 1.94 -6.93
N TYR A 65 -5.52 2.59 -7.15
CA TYR A 65 -5.02 3.67 -6.29
C TYR A 65 -6.00 4.84 -6.22
N ILE A 66 -6.45 5.35 -7.37
CA ILE A 66 -7.44 6.43 -7.43
C ILE A 66 -8.73 6.01 -6.71
N GLY A 67 -9.25 4.82 -7.02
CA GLY A 67 -10.49 4.34 -6.39
C GLY A 67 -10.39 4.24 -4.87
N ILE A 68 -9.25 3.77 -4.33
CA ILE A 68 -9.03 3.72 -2.88
C ILE A 68 -8.91 5.13 -2.28
N VAL A 69 -8.22 6.05 -2.95
CA VAL A 69 -8.13 7.45 -2.49
C VAL A 69 -9.51 8.10 -2.44
N ASP A 70 -10.36 7.87 -3.44
CA ASP A 70 -11.74 8.37 -3.47
C ASP A 70 -12.59 7.74 -2.37
N LEU A 71 -12.47 6.43 -2.15
CA LEU A 71 -13.16 5.71 -1.08
C LEU A 71 -12.84 6.31 0.30
N ILE A 72 -11.56 6.51 0.60
CA ILE A 72 -11.10 7.07 1.87
C ILE A 72 -11.55 8.52 2.00
N SER A 73 -11.41 9.31 0.94
CA SER A 73 -11.79 10.73 0.93
C SER A 73 -13.29 10.91 1.17
N GLY A 74 -14.13 10.06 0.58
CA GLY A 74 -15.59 10.07 0.77
C GLY A 74 -16.03 9.71 2.19
N ARG A 75 -15.26 8.88 2.89
CA ARG A 75 -15.56 8.38 4.25
C ARG A 75 -14.78 9.09 5.36
N SER A 76 -13.89 10.02 5.01
CA SER A 76 -13.00 10.70 5.96
C SER A 76 -13.77 11.50 7.02
N GLU A 77 -14.94 12.04 6.67
CA GLU A 77 -15.79 12.76 7.63
C GLU A 77 -16.47 11.80 8.62
N GLU A 78 -16.98 10.66 8.14
CA GLU A 78 -17.59 9.61 8.99
C GLU A 78 -16.58 9.06 10.00
N LEU A 79 -15.34 8.79 9.59
CA LEU A 79 -14.27 8.34 10.48
C LEU A 79 -13.92 9.37 11.56
N GLN A 80 -13.94 10.66 11.23
CA GLN A 80 -13.67 11.74 12.18
C GLN A 80 -14.83 11.96 13.16
N GLN A 81 -16.06 11.66 12.73
CA GLN A 81 -17.27 11.83 13.54
C GLN A 81 -17.60 10.61 14.40
N ALA A 82 -16.92 9.47 14.22
CA ALA A 82 -17.11 8.29 15.05
C ALA A 82 -16.85 8.62 16.53
N GLU A 83 -17.90 8.60 17.35
CA GLU A 83 -17.84 8.97 18.76
C GLU A 83 -17.38 7.80 19.63
N THR A 84 -17.58 6.58 19.15
CA THR A 84 -17.22 5.35 19.84
C THR A 84 -16.20 4.52 19.08
N ALA A 85 -15.42 3.74 19.82
CA ALA A 85 -14.48 2.79 19.23
C ALA A 85 -15.20 1.71 18.41
N GLU A 86 -16.43 1.33 18.77
CA GLU A 86 -17.21 0.34 18.02
C GLU A 86 -17.60 0.87 16.64
N GLU A 87 -18.10 2.10 16.55
CA GLU A 87 -18.42 2.75 15.27
C GLU A 87 -17.18 2.92 14.39
N TYR A 88 -16.07 3.37 14.98
CA TYR A 88 -14.81 3.49 14.25
C TYR A 88 -14.36 2.14 13.67
N ASN A 89 -14.37 1.07 14.46
CA ASN A 89 -13.98 -0.27 14.00
C ASN A 89 -14.91 -0.82 12.91
N GLN A 90 -16.21 -0.51 12.96
CA GLN A 90 -17.15 -0.91 11.91
C GLN A 90 -16.84 -0.18 10.60
N LEU A 91 -16.63 1.14 10.66
CA LEU A 91 -16.27 1.93 9.49
C LEU A 91 -14.93 1.51 8.88
N GLU A 92 -13.94 1.17 9.71
CA GLU A 92 -12.64 0.67 9.25
C GLU A 92 -12.78 -0.66 8.49
N GLN A 93 -13.57 -1.61 9.02
CA GLN A 93 -13.83 -2.89 8.34
C GLN A 93 -14.59 -2.71 7.03
N GLU A 94 -15.58 -1.81 6.98
CA GLU A 94 -16.29 -1.48 5.74
C GLU A 94 -15.35 -0.90 4.68
N LEU A 95 -14.43 -0.02 5.09
CA LEU A 95 -13.42 0.55 4.22
C LEU A 95 -12.43 -0.49 3.71
N GLU A 96 -11.94 -1.37 4.58
CA GLU A 96 -11.03 -2.45 4.19
C GLU A 96 -11.71 -3.37 3.16
N ALA A 97 -12.95 -3.77 3.40
CA ALA A 97 -13.72 -4.61 2.49
C ALA A 97 -13.92 -3.93 1.12
N ALA A 98 -14.29 -2.64 1.12
CA ALA A 98 -14.46 -1.87 -0.10
C ALA A 98 -13.14 -1.67 -0.87
N ALA A 99 -12.03 -1.42 -0.17
CA ALA A 99 -10.71 -1.31 -0.79
C ALA A 99 -10.29 -2.63 -1.46
N ILE A 100 -10.51 -3.77 -0.80
CA ILE A 100 -10.26 -5.10 -1.37
C ILE A 100 -11.12 -5.34 -2.62
N GLU A 101 -12.37 -4.87 -2.64
CA GLU A 101 -13.23 -4.98 -3.82
C GLU A 101 -12.70 -4.12 -4.98
N ILE A 102 -12.33 -2.86 -4.73
CA ILE A 102 -11.74 -1.96 -5.73
C ILE A 102 -10.50 -2.58 -6.37
N ILE A 103 -9.59 -3.12 -5.55
CA ILE A 103 -8.36 -3.78 -6.05
C ILE A 103 -8.70 -4.94 -6.98
N GLN A 104 -9.66 -5.79 -6.58
CA GLN A 104 -10.05 -6.95 -7.37
C GLN A 104 -10.76 -6.58 -8.66
N GLN A 105 -11.55 -5.50 -8.67
CA GLN A 105 -12.23 -5.02 -9.88
C GLN A 105 -11.24 -4.56 -10.97
N THR A 106 -10.04 -4.12 -10.61
CA THR A 106 -8.99 -3.79 -11.59
C THR A 106 -8.22 -5.02 -12.09
N GLY A 107 -8.51 -6.22 -11.57
CA GLY A 107 -7.79 -7.44 -11.91
C GLY A 107 -6.48 -7.64 -11.14
N LEU A 108 -6.24 -6.83 -10.11
CA LEU A 108 -5.16 -7.06 -9.15
C LEU A 108 -5.65 -7.88 -7.96
N THR A 109 -4.75 -8.62 -7.34
CA THR A 109 -4.96 -9.16 -6.00
C THR A 109 -4.43 -8.18 -4.95
N PRO A 110 -4.95 -8.19 -3.70
CA PRO A 110 -4.41 -7.37 -2.62
C PRO A 110 -2.89 -7.47 -2.42
N PRO A 111 -2.25 -8.66 -2.42
CA PRO A 111 -0.80 -8.74 -2.29
C PRO A 111 -0.04 -8.18 -3.51
N GLU A 112 -0.58 -8.26 -4.72
CA GLU A 112 0.04 -7.59 -5.88
C GLU A 112 -0.06 -6.07 -5.76
N TYR A 113 -1.22 -5.55 -5.34
CA TYR A 113 -1.40 -4.12 -5.12
C TYR A 113 -0.39 -3.59 -4.09
N LEU A 114 -0.20 -4.29 -2.97
CA LEU A 114 0.76 -3.87 -1.93
C LEU A 114 2.22 -3.91 -2.41
N GLN A 115 2.59 -4.89 -3.25
CA GLN A 115 3.91 -4.93 -3.86
C GLN A 115 4.12 -3.74 -4.81
N LEU A 116 3.15 -3.45 -5.67
CA LEU A 116 3.20 -2.30 -6.59
C LEU A 116 3.19 -0.98 -5.81
N LEU A 117 2.47 -0.89 -4.70
CA LEU A 117 2.48 0.27 -3.81
C LEU A 117 3.86 0.50 -3.19
N THR A 118 4.50 -0.57 -2.70
CA THR A 118 5.87 -0.52 -2.16
C THR A 118 6.88 -0.13 -3.23
N LEU A 119 6.69 -0.65 -4.45
CA LEU A 119 7.55 -0.32 -5.59
C LEU A 119 7.38 1.15 -6.01
N ALA A 120 6.15 1.68 -6.03
CA ALA A 120 5.90 3.09 -6.35
C ALA A 120 6.52 4.08 -5.36
N ASP A 121 6.73 3.65 -4.10
CA ASP A 121 7.42 4.44 -3.08
C ASP A 121 8.95 4.41 -3.24
N THR A 122 9.50 3.30 -3.73
CA THR A 122 10.95 3.03 -3.74
C THR A 122 11.61 3.20 -5.11
N ASP A 123 10.87 3.00 -6.20
CA ASP A 123 11.34 3.07 -7.57
C ASP A 123 10.80 4.31 -8.29
N THR A 124 11.73 5.17 -8.74
CA THR A 124 11.38 6.45 -9.38
C THR A 124 10.75 6.25 -10.76
N GLU A 125 11.26 5.30 -11.57
CA GLU A 125 10.76 5.08 -12.92
C GLU A 125 9.33 4.55 -12.89
N PHE A 126 9.04 3.59 -12.01
CA PHE A 126 7.71 3.08 -11.81
C PHE A 126 6.76 4.18 -11.31
N SER A 127 7.18 4.98 -10.32
CA SER A 127 6.41 6.11 -9.80
C SER A 127 6.03 7.12 -10.90
N GLU A 128 6.96 7.45 -11.80
CA GLU A 128 6.70 8.35 -12.94
C GLU A 128 5.72 7.76 -13.96
N ARG A 129 5.81 6.45 -14.24
CA ARG A 129 4.85 5.76 -15.11
C ARG A 129 3.45 5.76 -14.52
N VAL A 130 3.32 5.50 -13.22
CA VAL A 130 2.04 5.58 -12.52
C VAL A 130 1.49 7.01 -12.53
N ALA A 131 2.33 8.01 -12.23
CA ALA A 131 1.90 9.41 -12.23
C ALA A 131 1.42 9.89 -13.61
N THR A 132 2.08 9.43 -14.68
CA THR A 132 1.63 9.69 -16.06
C THR A 132 0.28 9.04 -16.31
N GLN A 133 0.14 7.76 -15.93
CA GLN A 133 -1.10 7.03 -16.10
C GLN A 133 -2.28 7.65 -15.31
N ILE A 134 -2.04 8.16 -14.10
CA ILE A 134 -3.07 8.86 -13.31
C ILE A 134 -3.52 10.13 -14.03
N GLN A 135 -2.57 10.94 -14.54
CA GLN A 135 -2.92 12.12 -15.32
C GLN A 135 -3.80 11.77 -16.53
N ASP A 136 -3.45 10.72 -17.28
CA ASP A 136 -4.22 10.27 -18.44
C ASP A 136 -5.65 9.79 -18.07
N ILE A 137 -5.87 9.34 -16.83
CA ILE A 137 -7.20 8.90 -16.34
C ILE A 137 -8.05 10.10 -15.91
N GLU A 138 -7.44 11.16 -15.38
CA GLU A 138 -8.11 12.35 -14.89
C GLU A 138 -8.45 13.38 -15.99
N GLU A 139 -7.92 13.21 -17.20
CA GLU A 139 -8.23 14.02 -18.41
C GLU A 139 -9.59 13.66 -19.06
#